data_AF-A0A5M9JBQ5-F1
#
_entry.id   AF-A0A5M9JBQ5-F1
#
_cell.length_a   1.000
_cell.length_b   1.000
_cell.length_c   1.000
_cell.angle_alpha   90.00
_cell.angle_beta   90.00
_cell.angle_gamma   90.00
#
_symmetry.space_group_name_H-M   'P 1'
#
loop_
_entity.id
_entity.type
_entity.pdbx_description
1 polymer ?
#
loop_
_entity_poly.entity_id
_entity_poly.type
_entity_poly.pdbx_seq_one_letter_code
_entity_poly.pdbx_strand_id
1 'polypeptide(L)'
;MAGPISDKWGRRDSIFFACFWWLIGTAVQVSCKNYGQLIAGRILNGVCVGITSSQVPVYLAEIAKKERRGRIIVIQQLAIEWGIFIMFFSGYGCSFIAGTASFRTAWGIQFIPRVLLMLGLPFLPRSPRWLAKVGRTEQAIKTLADIQAGGNIDDPLVVAEWEEIWTVLSAERESPSGWRKFFHHGMWKRTLAGTSVQAWQQFEWC
;
A
#
# COMPACT_ATOMS: atom_id res chain seq x y z
N MET A 1 -5.66 12.08 -4.28
CA MET A 1 -5.52 12.37 -2.84
C MET A 1 -4.36 11.62 -2.17
N ALA A 2 -4.07 10.36 -2.55
CA ALA A 2 -2.97 9.57 -1.95
C ALA A 2 -1.55 10.14 -2.20
N GLY A 3 -1.29 10.73 -3.38
CA GLY A 3 0.02 11.28 -3.75
C GLY A 3 0.58 12.35 -2.79
N PRO A 4 -0.11 13.50 -2.58
CA PRO A 4 0.43 14.59 -1.76
C PRO A 4 0.49 14.29 -0.26
N ILE A 5 -0.35 13.38 0.26
CA ILE A 5 -0.36 12.99 1.68
C ILE A 5 0.75 11.97 1.96
N SER A 6 0.94 10.99 1.07
CA SER A 6 2.04 10.02 1.17
C SER A 6 3.42 10.67 1.06
N ASP A 7 3.53 11.70 0.22
CA ASP A 7 4.77 12.46 0.06
C ASP A 7 5.17 13.27 1.30
N LYS A 8 4.21 13.75 2.11
CA LYS A 8 4.49 14.56 3.31
C LYS A 8 4.67 13.76 4.60
N TRP A 9 3.90 12.70 4.81
CA TRP A 9 3.92 11.94 6.07
C TRP A 9 4.62 10.59 5.98
N GLY A 10 4.91 10.11 4.78
CA GLY A 10 5.59 8.83 4.58
C GLY A 10 4.62 7.68 4.44
N ARG A 11 5.05 6.68 3.68
CA ARG A 11 4.21 5.58 3.22
C ARG A 11 3.78 4.67 4.36
N ARG A 12 4.69 4.35 5.27
CA ARG A 12 4.40 3.56 6.48
C ARG A 12 3.34 4.25 7.35
N ASP A 13 3.52 5.53 7.63
CA ASP A 13 2.60 6.29 8.48
C ASP A 13 1.24 6.47 7.77
N SER A 14 1.24 6.68 6.45
CA SER A 14 0.00 6.73 5.64
C SER A 14 -0.78 5.42 5.66
N ILE A 15 -0.10 4.26 5.59
CA ILE A 15 -0.74 2.95 5.69
C ILE A 15 -1.30 2.75 7.11
N PHE A 16 -0.58 3.18 8.15
CA PHE A 16 -1.05 3.10 9.53
C PHE A 16 -2.33 3.93 9.75
N PHE A 17 -2.34 5.19 9.31
CA PHE A 17 -3.53 6.04 9.36
C PHE A 17 -4.70 5.45 8.57
N ALA A 18 -4.45 4.89 7.39
CA ALA A 18 -5.48 4.23 6.60
C ALA A 18 -6.04 2.98 7.31
N CYS A 19 -5.19 2.17 7.97
CA CYS A 19 -5.63 1.03 8.76
C CYS A 19 -6.48 1.45 9.95
N PHE A 20 -6.09 2.51 10.66
CA PHE A 20 -6.86 3.04 11.78
C PHE A 20 -8.28 3.48 11.36
N TRP A 21 -8.38 4.27 10.30
CA TRP A 21 -9.67 4.70 9.75
C TRP A 21 -10.50 3.53 9.23
N TRP A 22 -9.86 2.54 8.62
CA TRP A 22 -10.53 1.31 8.20
C TRP A 22 -11.12 0.55 9.39
N LEU A 23 -10.41 0.40 10.51
CA LEU A 23 -10.96 -0.27 11.69
C LEU A 23 -12.22 0.45 12.20
N ILE A 24 -12.23 1.79 12.21
CA ILE A 24 -13.42 2.58 12.55
C ILE A 24 -14.57 2.31 11.58
N GLY A 25 -14.31 2.35 10.27
CA GLY A 25 -15.34 2.08 9.24
C GLY A 25 -15.91 0.66 9.32
N THR A 26 -15.07 -0.30 9.71
CA THR A 26 -15.48 -1.70 9.90
C THR A 26 -16.29 -1.87 11.19
N ALA A 27 -15.91 -1.20 12.28
CA ALA A 27 -16.69 -1.19 13.53
C ALA A 27 -18.10 -0.58 13.32
N VAL A 28 -18.20 0.48 12.52
CA VAL A 28 -19.49 1.08 12.14
C VAL A 28 -20.34 0.10 11.31
N GLN A 29 -19.74 -0.67 10.40
CA GLN A 29 -20.44 -1.70 9.64
C GLN A 29 -20.91 -2.87 10.52
N VAL A 30 -20.09 -3.32 11.47
CA VAL A 30 -20.48 -4.40 12.39
C VAL A 30 -21.61 -3.93 13.33
N SER A 31 -21.61 -2.67 13.75
CA SER A 31 -22.64 -2.09 14.63
C SER A 31 -23.90 -1.61 13.90
N CYS A 32 -23.98 -1.73 12.57
CA CYS A 32 -25.03 -1.08 11.79
C CYS A 32 -26.44 -1.59 12.17
N LYS A 33 -27.35 -0.65 12.47
CA LYS A 33 -28.78 -0.92 12.67
C LYS A 33 -29.64 -0.37 11.53
N ASN A 34 -29.11 0.58 10.75
CA ASN A 34 -29.77 1.27 9.66
C ASN A 34 -28.97 1.16 8.35
N TYR A 35 -29.64 1.13 7.20
CA TYR A 35 -29.02 1.08 5.87
C TYR A 35 -28.01 2.23 5.63
N GLY A 36 -28.29 3.43 6.13
CA GLY A 36 -27.38 4.58 5.99
C GLY A 36 -26.02 4.39 6.67
N GLN A 37 -25.96 3.70 7.82
CA GLN A 37 -24.69 3.40 8.51
C GLN A 37 -23.85 2.39 7.73
N LEU A 38 -24.50 1.44 7.06
CA LEU A 38 -23.83 0.46 6.23
C LEU A 38 -23.20 1.12 4.99
N ILE A 39 -23.93 2.04 4.33
CA ILE A 39 -23.42 2.80 3.19
C ILE A 39 -22.26 3.70 3.60
N ALA A 40 -22.40 4.45 4.71
CA ALA A 40 -21.33 5.32 5.21
C ALA A 40 -20.05 4.55 5.53
N GLY A 41 -20.17 3.40 6.21
CA GLY A 41 -19.03 2.54 6.52
C GLY A 41 -18.37 1.93 5.27
N ARG A 42 -19.16 1.59 4.25
CA ARG A 42 -18.66 1.11 2.94
C ARG A 42 -17.84 2.17 2.21
N ILE A 43 -18.34 3.41 2.16
CA ILE A 43 -17.63 4.52 1.52
C ILE A 43 -16.29 4.76 2.23
N LEU A 44 -16.32 4.82 3.58
CA LEU A 44 -15.11 5.03 4.37
C LEU A 44 -14.09 3.90 4.16
N ASN A 45 -14.53 2.65 4.24
CA ASN A 45 -13.65 1.51 3.98
C ASN A 45 -13.11 1.52 2.55
N GLY A 46 -13.93 1.82 1.54
CA GLY A 46 -13.51 1.89 0.13
C GLY A 46 -12.39 2.90 -0.09
N VAL A 47 -12.49 4.09 0.51
CA VAL A 47 -11.42 5.10 0.46
C VAL A 47 -10.15 4.58 1.12
N CYS A 48 -10.25 3.95 2.30
CA CYS A 48 -9.09 3.40 3.02
C CYS A 48 -8.41 2.26 2.25
N VAL A 49 -9.20 1.38 1.63
CA VAL A 49 -8.71 0.29 0.76
C VAL A 49 -7.97 0.87 -0.44
N GLY A 50 -8.55 1.88 -1.11
CA GLY A 50 -7.95 2.50 -2.29
C GLY A 50 -6.60 3.15 -1.99
N ILE A 51 -6.50 3.86 -0.86
CA ILE A 51 -5.22 4.42 -0.41
C ILE A 51 -4.24 3.29 -0.14
N THR A 52 -4.60 2.32 0.70
CA THR A 52 -3.70 1.21 1.10
C THR A 52 -3.21 0.40 -0.11
N SER A 53 -4.12 0.03 -1.02
CA SER A 53 -3.81 -0.74 -2.23
C SER A 53 -2.82 -0.01 -3.15
N SER A 54 -2.91 1.33 -3.24
CA SER A 54 -1.94 2.11 -4.00
C SER A 54 -0.60 2.30 -3.31
N GLN A 55 -0.54 2.25 -1.97
CA GLN A 55 0.69 2.54 -1.22
C GLN A 55 1.54 1.29 -0.95
N VAL A 56 0.92 0.15 -0.66
CA VAL A 56 1.63 -1.10 -0.32
C VAL A 56 2.57 -1.60 -1.44
N PRO A 57 2.16 -1.71 -2.72
CA PRO A 57 3.07 -2.21 -3.76
C PRO A 57 4.22 -1.26 -4.01
N VAL A 58 3.98 0.04 -3.87
CA VAL A 58 5.03 1.05 -4.08
C VAL A 58 5.97 1.07 -2.87
N TYR A 59 5.48 0.85 -1.66
CA TYR A 59 6.32 0.66 -0.46
C TYR A 59 7.19 -0.59 -0.59
N LEU A 60 6.61 -1.73 -0.97
CA LEU A 60 7.34 -2.98 -1.20
C LEU A 60 8.39 -2.83 -2.31
N ALA A 61 8.06 -2.11 -3.37
CA ALA A 61 8.98 -1.77 -4.44
C ALA A 61 10.17 -0.89 -3.99
N GLU A 62 10.03 -0.12 -2.91
CA GLU A 62 11.08 0.75 -2.36
C GLU A 62 11.98 0.06 -1.34
N ILE A 63 11.49 -1.00 -0.69
CA ILE A 63 12.27 -1.80 0.26
C ILE A 63 12.82 -3.10 -0.34
N ALA A 64 12.41 -3.45 -1.57
CA ALA A 64 12.86 -4.65 -2.24
C ALA A 64 14.23 -4.46 -2.92
N LYS A 65 15.13 -5.43 -2.75
CA LYS A 65 16.37 -5.52 -3.54
C LYS A 65 16.06 -5.58 -5.04
N LYS A 66 16.85 -4.88 -5.85
CA LYS A 66 16.69 -4.76 -7.32
C LYS A 66 16.43 -6.10 -8.02
N GLU A 67 17.13 -7.16 -7.60
CA GLU A 67 17.02 -8.51 -8.15
C GLU A 67 15.72 -9.26 -7.82
N ARG A 68 15.11 -8.98 -6.65
CA ARG A 68 13.95 -9.74 -6.13
C ARG A 68 12.65 -8.95 -6.06
N ARG A 69 12.67 -7.69 -6.49
CA ARG A 69 11.51 -6.80 -6.49
C ARG A 69 10.29 -7.38 -7.19
N GLY A 70 10.48 -8.01 -8.36
CA GLY A 70 9.39 -8.66 -9.08
C GLY A 70 8.72 -9.77 -8.26
N ARG A 71 9.53 -10.63 -7.61
CA ARG A 71 9.02 -11.73 -6.77
C ARG A 71 8.23 -11.23 -5.57
N ILE A 72 8.70 -10.17 -4.90
CA ILE A 72 8.02 -9.60 -3.73
C ILE A 72 6.63 -9.04 -4.11
N ILE A 73 6.53 -8.38 -5.26
CA ILE A 73 5.25 -7.85 -5.76
C ILE A 73 4.29 -9.00 -6.09
N VAL A 74 4.78 -10.09 -6.71
CA VAL A 74 3.96 -11.28 -7.00
C VAL A 74 3.48 -11.95 -5.71
N ILE A 75 4.34 -12.07 -4.69
CA ILE A 75 3.96 -12.63 -3.38
C ILE A 75 2.87 -11.76 -2.72
N GLN A 76 2.95 -10.43 -2.83
CA GLN A 76 1.91 -9.54 -2.34
C GLN A 76 0.57 -9.82 -3.03
N GLN A 77 0.58 -9.95 -4.36
CA GLN A 77 -0.64 -10.25 -5.12
C GLN A 77 -1.22 -11.62 -4.72
N LEU A 78 -0.37 -12.63 -4.62
CA LEU A 78 -0.75 -13.96 -4.16
C LEU A 78 -1.35 -13.92 -2.76
N ALA A 79 -0.79 -13.11 -1.85
CA ALA A 79 -1.34 -12.94 -0.49
C ALA A 79 -2.74 -12.29 -0.48
N ILE A 80 -3.03 -11.39 -1.44
CA ILE A 80 -4.37 -10.81 -1.60
C ILE A 80 -5.36 -11.89 -2.06
N GLU A 81 -4.98 -12.72 -3.03
CA GLU A 81 -5.81 -13.82 -3.53
C GLU A 81 -6.10 -14.85 -2.44
N TRP A 82 -5.09 -15.26 -1.66
CA TRP A 82 -5.29 -16.13 -0.50
C TRP A 82 -6.20 -15.49 0.56
N GLY A 83 -6.08 -14.19 0.78
CA GLY A 83 -6.96 -13.46 1.70
C GLY A 83 -8.42 -13.52 1.27
N ILE A 84 -8.69 -13.30 -0.02
CA ILE A 84 -10.03 -13.39 -0.60
C ILE A 84 -10.54 -14.84 -0.52
N PHE A 85 -9.71 -15.83 -0.86
CA PHE A 85 -10.03 -17.25 -0.78
C PHE A 85 -10.46 -17.66 0.63
N ILE A 86 -9.65 -17.35 1.65
CA ILE A 86 -9.98 -17.64 3.05
C ILE A 86 -11.28 -16.93 3.47
N MET A 87 -11.50 -15.70 3.00
CA MET A 87 -12.70 -14.93 3.32
C MET A 87 -13.97 -15.53 2.69
N PHE A 88 -13.88 -16.11 1.49
CA PHE A 88 -14.98 -16.87 0.89
C PHE A 88 -15.35 -18.10 1.70
N PHE A 89 -14.38 -18.91 2.12
CA PHE A 89 -14.64 -20.09 2.98
C PHE A 89 -15.18 -19.70 4.35
N SER A 90 -14.65 -18.64 4.95
CA SER A 90 -15.14 -18.11 6.22
C SER A 90 -16.56 -17.57 6.12
N GLY A 91 -16.89 -16.88 5.01
CA GLY A 91 -18.24 -16.42 4.71
C GLY A 91 -19.21 -17.59 4.52
N TYR A 92 -18.79 -18.65 3.83
CA TYR A 92 -19.56 -19.88 3.69
C TYR A 92 -19.81 -20.55 5.06
N GLY A 93 -18.80 -20.64 5.93
CA GLY A 93 -18.96 -21.13 7.31
C GLY A 93 -19.93 -20.30 8.15
N CYS A 94 -19.94 -18.98 7.96
CA CYS A 94 -20.89 -18.09 8.62
C CYS A 94 -22.32 -18.22 8.06
N SER A 95 -22.52 -18.78 6.87
CA SER A 95 -23.86 -18.95 6.28
C SER A 95 -24.71 -19.99 7.03
N PHE A 96 -24.09 -20.89 7.80
CA PHE A 96 -24.79 -21.86 8.65
C PHE A 96 -25.35 -21.25 9.95
N ILE A 97 -25.03 -19.99 10.26
CA ILE A 97 -25.54 -19.27 11.43
C ILE A 97 -26.87 -18.61 11.06
N ALA A 98 -27.95 -18.99 11.73
CA ALA A 98 -29.26 -18.38 11.54
C ALA A 98 -29.29 -16.93 12.07
N GLY A 99 -29.81 -16.00 11.25
CA GLY A 99 -30.13 -14.63 11.64
C GLY A 99 -29.10 -13.56 11.27
N THR A 100 -29.29 -12.35 11.84
CA THR A 100 -28.45 -11.15 11.59
C THR A 100 -27.03 -11.26 12.12
N ALA A 101 -26.72 -12.29 12.92
CA ALA A 101 -25.36 -12.57 13.38
C ALA A 101 -24.43 -13.01 12.23
N SER A 102 -24.96 -13.69 11.20
CA SER A 102 -24.15 -14.22 10.08
C SER A 102 -23.36 -13.12 9.37
N PHE A 103 -24.01 -12.02 9.00
CA PHE A 103 -23.34 -10.92 8.31
C PHE A 103 -22.35 -10.20 9.24
N ARG A 104 -22.72 -9.97 10.51
CA ARG A 104 -21.88 -9.24 11.47
C ARG A 104 -20.58 -9.98 11.76
N THR A 105 -20.65 -11.31 11.89
CA THR A 105 -19.47 -12.16 12.09
C THR A 105 -18.57 -12.16 10.85
N ALA A 106 -19.14 -12.21 9.64
CA ALA A 106 -18.37 -12.11 8.40
C ALA A 106 -17.62 -10.76 8.26
N TRP A 107 -18.23 -9.64 8.69
CA TRP A 107 -17.55 -8.33 8.75
C TRP A 107 -16.52 -8.26 9.88
N GLY A 108 -16.78 -8.90 11.02
CA GLY A 108 -15.87 -8.95 12.15
C GLY A 108 -14.58 -9.73 11.87
N ILE A 109 -14.64 -10.78 11.05
CA ILE A 109 -13.45 -11.58 10.70
C ILE A 109 -12.40 -10.77 9.94
N GLN A 110 -12.82 -9.78 9.14
CA GLN A 110 -11.91 -8.87 8.44
C GLN A 110 -11.09 -7.97 9.39
N PHE A 111 -11.53 -7.83 10.65
CA PHE A 111 -10.83 -7.05 11.67
C PHE A 111 -9.50 -7.72 12.07
N ILE A 112 -9.46 -9.06 12.08
CA ILE A 112 -8.30 -9.86 12.51
C ILE A 112 -7.05 -9.56 11.66
N PRO A 113 -7.05 -9.73 10.32
CA PRO A 113 -5.88 -9.46 9.51
C PRO A 113 -5.51 -7.96 9.50
N ARG A 114 -6.49 -7.06 9.70
CA ARG A 114 -6.24 -5.61 9.74
C ARG A 114 -5.49 -5.19 11.00
N VAL A 115 -5.91 -5.69 12.15
CA VAL A 115 -5.21 -5.45 13.42
C VAL A 115 -3.81 -6.06 13.38
N LEU A 116 -3.67 -7.28 12.84
CA LEU A 116 -2.37 -7.91 12.66
C LEU A 116 -1.42 -7.04 11.82
N LEU A 117 -1.91 -6.51 10.69
CA LEU A 117 -1.13 -5.60 9.85
C LEU A 117 -0.76 -4.31 10.59
N MET A 118 -1.70 -3.72 11.34
CA MET A 118 -1.49 -2.50 12.12
C MET A 118 -0.41 -2.70 13.21
N LEU A 119 -0.37 -3.87 13.83
CA LEU A 119 0.65 -4.25 14.81
C LEU A 119 1.99 -4.62 14.17
N GLY A 120 2.00 -5.14 12.93
CA GLY A 120 3.22 -5.47 12.18
C GLY A 120 3.92 -4.25 11.57
N LEU A 121 3.16 -3.21 11.18
CA LEU A 121 3.67 -1.95 10.63
C LEU A 121 4.77 -1.28 11.46
N PRO A 122 4.72 -1.23 12.81
CA PRO A 122 5.77 -0.59 13.58
C PRO A 122 7.15 -1.24 13.47
N PHE A 123 7.20 -2.55 13.18
CA PHE A 123 8.44 -3.32 13.05
C PHE A 123 9.11 -3.18 11.67
N LEU A 124 8.38 -2.68 10.67
CA LEU A 124 8.88 -2.52 9.31
C LEU A 124 9.72 -1.23 9.17
N PRO A 125 10.91 -1.28 8.52
CA PRO A 125 11.75 -0.10 8.34
C PRO A 125 11.02 0.99 7.51
N ARG A 126 11.38 2.26 7.69
CA ARG A 126 10.81 3.33 6.87
C ARG A 126 11.38 3.25 5.44
N SER A 127 10.63 3.71 4.45
CA SER A 127 11.12 3.74 3.06
C SER A 127 12.36 4.65 2.93
N PRO A 128 13.50 4.15 2.40
CA PRO A 128 14.72 4.94 2.25
C PRO A 128 14.54 6.10 1.27
N ARG A 129 13.71 5.94 0.23
CA ARG A 129 13.38 7.04 -0.72
C ARG A 129 12.61 8.17 -0.05
N TRP A 130 11.68 7.84 0.85
CA TRP A 130 10.96 8.86 1.61
C TRP A 130 11.89 9.58 2.59
N LEU A 131 12.76 8.85 3.29
CA LEU A 131 13.76 9.45 4.19
C LEU A 131 14.69 10.42 3.43
N ALA A 132 15.14 10.04 2.22
CA ALA A 132 15.91 10.91 1.35
C ALA A 132 15.13 12.17 0.91
N LYS A 133 13.84 12.03 0.59
CA LYS A 133 12.95 13.14 0.19
C LYS A 133 12.71 14.15 1.31
N VAL A 134 12.66 13.70 2.57
CA VAL A 134 12.47 14.55 3.76
C VAL A 134 13.81 15.16 4.25
N GLY A 135 14.93 14.86 3.58
CA GLY A 135 16.25 15.38 3.94
C GLY A 135 16.93 14.63 5.09
N ARG A 136 16.45 13.44 5.45
CA ARG A 136 17.07 12.57 6.47
C ARG A 136 18.01 11.56 5.81
N THR A 137 19.05 12.08 5.18
CA THR A 137 20.02 11.35 4.36
C THR A 137 20.72 10.21 5.12
N GLU A 138 21.22 10.48 6.33
CA GLU A 138 21.90 9.46 7.15
C GLU A 138 20.99 8.28 7.51
N GLN A 139 19.74 8.55 7.87
CA GLN A 139 18.76 7.51 8.19
C GLN A 139 18.38 6.71 6.93
N ALA A 140 18.32 7.37 5.77
CA ALA A 140 18.05 6.73 4.50
C ALA A 140 19.16 5.75 4.13
N ILE A 141 20.43 6.17 4.22
CA ILE A 141 21.59 5.33 3.93
C ILE A 141 21.68 4.16 4.91
N LYS A 142 21.46 4.41 6.20
CA LYS A 142 21.45 3.33 7.22
C LYS A 142 20.37 2.29 6.95
N THR A 143 19.15 2.74 6.64
CA THR A 143 18.04 1.84 6.33
C THR A 143 18.28 1.08 5.02
N LEU A 144 18.90 1.73 4.03
CA LEU A 144 19.30 1.11 2.77
C LEU A 144 20.35 0.02 3.01
N ALA A 145 21.38 0.32 3.81
CA ALA A 145 22.42 -0.62 4.21
C ALA A 145 21.86 -1.83 4.97
N ASP A 146 20.92 -1.62 5.90
CA ASP A 146 20.24 -2.70 6.64
C ASP A 146 19.46 -3.63 5.69
N ILE A 147 18.78 -3.07 4.69
CA ILE A 147 17.97 -3.84 3.72
C ILE A 147 18.85 -4.56 2.68
N GLN A 148 19.87 -3.88 2.14
CA GLN A 148 20.68 -4.33 1.01
C GLN A 148 21.87 -5.21 1.44
N ALA A 149 22.62 -4.75 2.44
CA ALA A 149 23.94 -5.27 2.79
C ALA A 149 24.05 -5.70 4.27
N GLY A 150 22.92 -5.86 4.97
CA GLY A 150 22.88 -6.30 6.37
C GLY A 150 23.58 -5.34 7.34
N GLY A 151 23.64 -4.05 7.00
CA GLY A 151 24.22 -3.00 7.83
C GLY A 151 25.58 -2.46 7.33
N ASN A 152 26.12 -2.98 6.23
CA ASN A 152 27.33 -2.42 5.63
C ASN A 152 27.00 -1.21 4.73
N ILE A 153 27.42 -0.02 5.16
CA ILE A 153 27.14 1.25 4.47
C ILE A 153 28.04 1.44 3.25
N ASP A 154 29.26 0.89 3.29
CA ASP A 154 30.29 1.06 2.26
C ASP A 154 30.17 0.00 1.15
N ASP A 155 29.13 -0.84 1.19
CA ASP A 155 28.90 -1.83 0.14
C ASP A 155 28.65 -1.13 -1.22
N PRO A 156 29.35 -1.52 -2.30
CA PRO A 156 29.18 -0.92 -3.62
C PRO A 156 27.72 -0.89 -4.11
N LEU A 157 26.90 -1.87 -3.70
CA LEU A 157 25.48 -1.92 -4.06
C LEU A 157 24.68 -0.81 -3.37
N VAL A 158 24.99 -0.51 -2.10
CA VAL A 158 24.33 0.54 -1.32
C VAL A 158 24.68 1.91 -1.89
N VAL A 159 25.95 2.14 -2.22
CA VAL A 159 26.42 3.40 -2.82
C VAL A 159 25.78 3.62 -4.19
N ALA A 160 25.74 2.59 -5.05
CA ALA A 160 25.12 2.68 -6.37
C ALA A 160 23.60 2.95 -6.29
N GLU A 161 22.87 2.27 -5.41
CA GLU A 161 21.44 2.53 -5.21
C GLU A 161 21.19 3.92 -4.61
N TRP A 162 22.05 4.37 -3.70
CA TRP A 162 21.96 5.72 -3.15
C TRP A 162 22.13 6.79 -4.23
N GLU A 163 23.09 6.62 -5.14
CA GLU A 163 23.30 7.52 -6.27
C GLU A 163 22.12 7.53 -7.26
N GLU A 164 21.53 6.36 -7.56
CA GLU A 164 20.29 6.26 -8.34
C GLU A 164 19.14 7.03 -7.66
N ILE A 165 18.95 6.87 -6.35
CA ILE A 165 17.91 7.57 -5.59
C ILE A 165 18.14 9.08 -5.61
N TRP A 166 19.39 9.53 -5.40
CA TRP A 166 19.74 10.94 -5.39
C TRP A 166 19.50 11.60 -6.75
N THR A 167 19.91 10.95 -7.83
CA THR A 167 19.73 11.43 -9.22
C THR A 167 18.26 11.58 -9.58
N VAL A 168 17.41 10.62 -9.15
CA VAL A 168 15.97 10.73 -9.38
C VAL A 168 15.34 11.85 -8.55
N LEU A 169 15.80 12.04 -7.31
CA LEU A 169 15.30 13.09 -6.41
C LEU A 169 15.68 14.49 -6.87
N SER A 170 16.91 14.70 -7.35
CA SER A 170 17.35 15.98 -7.92
C SER A 170 16.54 16.34 -9.17
N ALA A 171 16.36 15.38 -10.08
CA ALA A 171 15.52 15.54 -11.27
C ALA A 171 14.04 15.81 -10.92
N GLU A 172 13.51 15.17 -9.87
CA GLU A 172 12.15 15.45 -9.40
C GLU A 172 12.00 16.87 -8.82
N ARG A 173 13.04 17.38 -8.15
CA ARG A 173 13.07 18.70 -7.50
C ARG A 173 13.15 19.84 -8.51
N GLU A 174 13.85 19.63 -9.63
CA GLU A 174 13.95 20.57 -10.74
C GLU A 174 12.68 20.62 -11.60
N SER A 175 11.88 19.55 -11.57
CA SER A 175 10.72 19.43 -12.44
C SER A 175 9.43 19.94 -11.78
N PRO A 176 8.62 20.79 -12.44
CA PRO A 176 7.47 21.47 -11.84
C PRO A 176 6.43 20.51 -11.25
N SER A 177 5.82 20.89 -10.12
CA SER A 177 4.84 20.06 -9.42
C SER A 177 3.45 20.11 -10.09
N GLY A 178 2.73 18.98 -10.11
CA GLY A 178 1.31 18.92 -10.47
C GLY A 178 0.95 18.01 -11.66
N TRP A 179 -0.35 17.90 -11.94
CA TRP A 179 -0.92 17.05 -13.00
C TRP A 179 -0.50 17.48 -14.41
N ARG A 180 0.08 18.69 -14.56
CA ARG A 180 0.64 19.21 -15.82
C ARG A 180 1.95 18.53 -16.24
N LYS A 181 2.65 17.83 -15.33
CA LYS A 181 3.85 17.02 -15.64
C LYS A 181 3.57 15.92 -16.67
N PHE A 182 2.32 15.45 -16.68
CA PHE A 182 1.84 14.32 -17.47
C PHE A 182 1.86 14.57 -18.98
N PHE A 183 1.49 15.79 -19.39
CA PHE A 183 1.42 16.17 -20.80
C PHE A 183 2.76 16.72 -21.32
N HIS A 184 3.60 17.31 -20.46
CA HIS A 184 4.81 18.01 -20.89
C HIS A 184 6.03 17.12 -21.17
N HIS A 185 6.07 15.89 -20.61
CA HIS A 185 7.22 14.97 -20.72
C HIS A 185 6.96 13.74 -21.60
N GLY A 186 5.87 13.70 -22.39
CA GLY A 186 5.55 12.54 -23.23
C GLY A 186 5.25 11.24 -22.45
N MET A 187 5.06 11.32 -21.13
CA MET A 187 4.75 10.18 -20.27
C MET A 187 3.35 9.59 -20.50
N TRP A 188 2.52 10.23 -21.34
CA TRP A 188 1.19 9.74 -21.70
C TRP A 188 1.23 8.31 -22.23
N LYS A 189 2.26 7.92 -22.99
CA LYS A 189 2.43 6.54 -23.50
C LYS A 189 2.60 5.51 -22.37
N ARG A 190 3.35 5.87 -21.31
CA ARG A 190 3.56 5.01 -20.14
C ARG A 190 2.30 4.86 -19.31
N THR A 191 1.53 5.94 -19.17
CA THR A 191 0.26 5.87 -18.46
C THR A 191 -0.77 5.10 -19.24
N LEU A 192 -0.86 5.32 -20.55
CA LEU A 192 -1.83 4.62 -21.37
C LEU A 192 -1.55 3.12 -21.39
N ALA A 193 -0.27 2.71 -21.44
CA ALA A 193 0.14 1.33 -21.23
C ALA A 193 -0.25 0.79 -19.84
N GLY A 194 -0.06 1.59 -18.78
CA GLY A 194 -0.47 1.20 -17.42
C GLY A 194 -1.99 1.04 -17.27
N THR A 195 -2.76 1.99 -17.82
CA THR A 195 -4.22 1.98 -17.80
C THR A 195 -4.77 0.86 -18.68
N SER A 196 -4.16 0.57 -19.83
CA SER A 196 -4.57 -0.53 -20.70
C SER A 196 -4.30 -1.89 -20.04
N VAL A 197 -3.16 -2.06 -19.37
CA VAL A 197 -2.87 -3.29 -18.61
C VAL A 197 -3.89 -3.47 -17.48
N GLN A 198 -4.21 -2.41 -16.74
CA GLN A 198 -5.23 -2.47 -15.69
C GLN A 198 -6.63 -2.76 -16.25
N ALA A 199 -6.99 -2.21 -17.41
CA ALA A 199 -8.25 -2.50 -18.07
C ALA A 199 -8.33 -3.96 -18.55
N TRP A 200 -7.24 -4.49 -19.10
CA TRP A 200 -7.15 -5.90 -19.51
C TRP A 200 -7.21 -6.87 -18.34
N GLN A 201 -6.53 -6.54 -17.23
CA GLN A 201 -6.63 -7.32 -16.01
C GLN A 201 -8.10 -7.44 -15.56
N GLN A 202 -8.91 -6.38 -15.61
CA GLN A 202 -10.33 -6.45 -15.26
C GLN A 202 -11.16 -7.33 -16.21
N PHE A 203 -10.76 -7.44 -17.48
CA PHE A 203 -11.45 -8.29 -18.48
C PHE A 203 -11.20 -9.78 -18.27
N GLU A 204 -10.03 -10.19 -17.76
CA GLU A 204 -9.75 -11.59 -17.41
C GLU A 204 -10.55 -12.09 -16.19
N TRP A 205 -11.07 -11.17 -15.37
CA TRP A 205 -11.90 -11.48 -14.19
C TRP A 205 -13.42 -11.47 -14.47
N CYS A 206 -13.85 -11.27 -15.73
CA CYS A 206 -15.23 -11.41 -16.18
C CYS A 206 -15.42 -12.77 -16.89
#